data_AF-A0A132AF45-F1
#
_entry.id   AF-A0A132AF45-F1
#
_cell.length_a   1.000
_cell.length_b   1.000
_cell.length_c   1.000
_cell.angle_alpha   90.00
_cell.angle_beta   90.00
_cell.angle_gamma   90.00
#
_symmetry.space_group_name_H-M   'P 1'
#
loop_
_entity.id
_entity.type
_entity.pdbx_description
1 polymer ?
#
loop_
_entity_poly.entity_id
_entity_poly.type
_entity_poly.pdbx_seq_one_letter_code
_entity_poly.pdbx_strand_id
1 'polypeptide(L)'
;MFGRSFFDFCQDSGYDTILQVLGATTKDFLQNLDALHDHLATIYPGMKAPSFRCSERLDGSLILHYYSEREGLEHIVIGIVKIRRYY
;
A
#
# COMPACT_ATOMS: atom_id res chain seq x y z
N MET A 1 -14.97 -0.06 5.12
CA MET A 1 -15.27 1.28 4.58
C MET A 1 -14.01 2.14 4.45
N PHE A 2 -13.06 2.08 5.40
CA PHE A 2 -11.84 2.92 5.42
C PHE A 2 -10.91 2.85 4.19
N GLY A 3 -10.44 1.68 3.74
CA GLY A 3 -9.46 1.69 2.64
C GLY A 3 -10.03 2.04 1.26
N ARG A 4 -11.37 2.00 1.07
CA ARG A 4 -12.01 2.57 -0.14
C ARG A 4 -11.97 4.08 -0.09
N SER A 5 -12.39 4.67 1.03
CA SER A 5 -12.27 6.11 1.23
C SER A 5 -10.82 6.61 1.11
N PHE A 6 -9.82 5.83 1.55
CA PHE A 6 -8.41 6.18 1.37
C PHE A 6 -7.96 6.10 -0.10
N PHE A 7 -8.39 5.06 -0.82
CA PHE A 7 -8.09 4.93 -2.25
C PHE A 7 -8.74 6.04 -3.06
N ASP A 8 -10.02 6.33 -2.79
CA ASP A 8 -10.76 7.43 -3.40
C ASP A 8 -10.08 8.77 -3.07
N PHE A 9 -9.68 8.99 -1.82
CA PHE A 9 -8.90 10.17 -1.41
C PHE A 9 -7.58 10.29 -2.19
N CYS A 10 -6.84 9.20 -2.37
CA CYS A 10 -5.61 9.22 -3.15
C CYS A 10 -5.89 9.55 -4.62
N GLN A 11 -6.97 9.03 -5.20
CA GLN A 11 -7.37 9.38 -6.56
C GLN A 11 -7.73 10.86 -6.68
N ASP A 12 -8.58 11.36 -5.78
CA ASP A 12 -9.02 12.76 -5.75
C ASP A 12 -7.86 13.73 -5.49
N SER A 13 -6.84 13.28 -4.77
CA SER A 13 -5.62 14.05 -4.46
C SER A 13 -4.56 13.98 -5.57
N GLY A 14 -4.84 13.32 -6.71
CA GLY A 14 -3.94 13.21 -7.86
C GLY A 14 -2.84 12.15 -7.74
N TYR A 15 -2.97 11.20 -6.81
CA TYR A 15 -2.07 10.04 -6.69
C TYR A 15 -2.53 8.83 -7.52
N ASP A 16 -3.61 8.96 -8.28
CA ASP A 16 -4.16 7.90 -9.14
C ASP A 16 -3.11 7.29 -10.09
N THR A 17 -2.34 8.16 -10.74
CA THR A 17 -1.30 7.76 -11.70
C THR A 17 -0.17 7.04 -10.99
N ILE A 18 0.25 7.54 -9.82
CA ILE A 18 1.26 6.88 -8.98
C ILE A 18 0.77 5.49 -8.57
N LEU A 19 -0.47 5.35 -8.11
CA LEU A 19 -1.00 4.07 -7.65
C LEU A 19 -1.11 3.03 -8.78
N GLN A 20 -1.35 3.47 -10.02
CA GLN A 20 -1.39 2.59 -11.19
C GLN A 20 -0.02 2.06 -11.61
N VAL A 21 1.05 2.83 -11.41
CA VAL A 21 2.41 2.43 -11.83
C VAL A 21 3.15 1.60 -10.79
N LEU A 22 2.60 1.41 -9.60
CA LEU A 22 3.21 0.59 -8.54
C LEU A 22 3.25 -0.91 -8.88
N GLY A 23 2.56 -1.38 -9.91
CA GLY A 23 2.76 -2.73 -10.42
C GLY A 23 1.53 -3.40 -11.03
N ALA A 24 1.79 -4.39 -11.88
CA ALA A 24 0.77 -5.14 -12.59
C ALA A 24 0.05 -6.17 -11.71
N THR A 25 0.73 -6.71 -10.69
CA THR A 25 0.14 -7.66 -9.75
C THR A 25 -0.06 -7.04 -8.36
N THR A 26 -0.92 -7.66 -7.54
CA THR A 26 -1.09 -7.25 -6.13
C THR A 26 0.23 -7.35 -5.36
N LYS A 27 1.07 -8.35 -5.66
CA LYS A 27 2.38 -8.51 -5.04
C LYS A 27 3.31 -7.35 -5.42
N ASP A 28 3.42 -7.03 -6.71
CA ASP A 28 4.27 -5.92 -7.18
C ASP A 28 3.84 -4.61 -6.54
N PHE A 29 2.53 -4.32 -6.55
CA PHE A 29 1.96 -3.14 -5.92
C PHE A 29 2.40 -3.03 -4.45
N LEU A 30 2.22 -4.10 -3.68
CA LEU A 30 2.55 -4.10 -2.24
C LEU A 30 4.05 -3.98 -1.99
N GLN A 31 4.89 -4.60 -2.81
CA GLN A 31 6.35 -4.53 -2.66
C GLN A 31 6.92 -3.16 -3.08
N ASN A 32 6.25 -2.44 -3.98
CA ASN A 32 6.68 -1.11 -4.42
C ASN A 32 6.18 0.04 -3.53
N LEU A 33 5.30 -0.22 -2.56
CA LEU A 33 4.86 0.80 -1.60
C LEU A 33 6.01 1.38 -0.77
N ASP A 34 7.01 0.56 -0.42
CA ASP A 34 8.18 1.03 0.32
C ASP A 34 8.98 2.05 -0.50
N ALA A 35 9.19 1.80 -1.79
CA ALA A 35 9.90 2.74 -2.65
C ALA A 35 9.14 4.07 -2.82
N LEU A 36 7.81 4.01 -2.91
CA LEU A 36 6.96 5.21 -2.90
C LEU A 36 7.12 5.98 -1.57
N HIS A 37 7.08 5.26 -0.44
CA HIS A 37 7.25 5.87 0.87
C HIS A 37 8.63 6.49 1.07
N ASP A 38 9.68 5.84 0.60
CA ASP A 38 11.04 6.39 0.62
C ASP A 38 11.10 7.70 -0.17
N HIS A 39 10.51 7.72 -1.37
CA HIS A 39 10.40 8.95 -2.16
C HIS A 39 9.64 10.05 -1.42
N LEU A 40 8.47 9.75 -0.85
CA LEU A 40 7.66 10.71 -0.11
C LEU A 40 8.38 11.22 1.16
N ALA A 41 9.17 10.38 1.83
CA ALA A 41 9.95 10.77 3.00
C ALA A 41 11.03 11.81 2.67
N THR A 42 11.50 11.88 1.42
CA THR A 42 12.40 12.97 0.98
C THR A 42 11.69 14.32 0.82
N ILE A 43 10.37 14.30 0.59
CA ILE A 43 9.54 15.50 0.36
C ILE A 43 8.91 15.98 1.68
N TYR A 44 8.57 15.06 2.57
CA TYR A 44 7.87 15.33 3.82
C TYR A 44 8.73 14.92 5.03
N PRO A 45 9.57 15.84 5.55
CA PRO A 45 10.38 15.58 6.73
C PRO A 45 9.54 15.14 7.92
N GLY A 46 9.96 14.06 8.59
CA GLY A 46 9.24 13.49 9.74
C GLY A 46 8.11 12.53 9.37
N MET A 47 7.93 12.21 8.09
CA MET A 47 7.00 11.15 7.67
C MET A 47 7.37 9.81 8.31
N LYS A 48 6.41 9.22 9.03
CA LYS A 48 6.51 7.87 9.60
C LYS A 48 5.77 6.88 8.71
N ALA A 49 6.46 6.39 7.68
CA ALA A 49 5.92 5.42 6.74
C ALA A 49 5.89 4.00 7.33
N PRO A 50 4.87 3.19 7.03
CA PRO A 50 4.93 1.76 7.25
C PRO A 50 5.80 1.07 6.17
N SER A 51 6.18 -0.18 6.44
CA SER A 51 6.86 -1.07 5.49
C SER A 51 6.04 -2.32 5.19
N PHE A 52 6.12 -2.78 3.93
CA PHE A 52 5.41 -3.93 3.40
C PHE A 52 6.37 -4.97 2.82
N ARG A 53 6.19 -6.23 3.20
CA ARG A 53 6.90 -7.36 2.58
C ARG A 53 5.91 -8.44 2.20
N CYS A 54 6.16 -9.12 1.10
CA CYS A 54 5.35 -10.24 0.65
C CYS A 54 6.18 -11.52 0.66
N SER A 55 5.64 -12.61 1.21
CA SER A 55 6.19 -13.96 1.08
C SER A 55 5.13 -14.91 0.58
N GLU A 56 5.53 -15.92 -0.21
CA GLU A 56 4.62 -16.93 -0.76
C GLU A 56 4.57 -18.17 0.13
N ARG A 57 3.38 -18.75 0.25
CA ARG A 57 3.19 -20.08 0.83
C ARG A 57 3.32 -21.15 -0.25
N LEU A 58 3.52 -22.40 0.19
CA LEU A 58 3.60 -23.57 -0.69
C LEU A 58 2.33 -23.79 -1.54
N ASP A 59 1.18 -23.29 -1.09
CA ASP A 59 -0.10 -23.35 -1.82
C ASP A 59 -0.28 -22.19 -2.82
N GLY A 60 0.73 -21.33 -2.99
CA GLY A 60 0.68 -20.15 -3.87
C GLY A 60 -0.04 -18.93 -3.27
N SER A 61 -0.53 -19.01 -2.02
CA SER A 61 -1.10 -17.84 -1.34
C SER A 61 -0.02 -16.84 -0.90
N LEU A 62 -0.36 -15.55 -0.91
CA LEU A 62 0.52 -14.48 -0.49
C LEU A 62 0.31 -14.16 1.00
N ILE A 63 1.41 -14.06 1.76
CA ILE A 63 1.42 -13.47 3.10
C ILE A 63 1.95 -12.05 2.97
N LEU A 64 1.15 -11.08 3.41
CA LEU A 64 1.56 -9.70 3.58
C LEU A 64 2.05 -9.48 5.01
N HIS A 65 3.31 -9.09 5.15
CA HIS A 65 3.90 -8.62 6.39
C HIS A 65 3.81 -7.10 6.41
N TYR A 66 3.13 -6.57 7.42
CA TYR A 66 2.92 -5.13 7.61
C TYR A 66 3.63 -4.69 8.90
N TYR A 67 4.49 -3.68 8.78
CA TYR A 67 5.25 -3.11 9.90
C TYR A 67 4.95 -1.62 10.00
N SER A 68 4.56 -1.16 11.19
CA SER A 68 4.32 0.27 11.43
C SER A 68 4.53 0.64 12.88
N GLU A 69 5.05 1.85 13.11
CA GLU A 69 5.03 2.52 14.41
C GLU A 69 3.68 3.18 14.72
N ARG A 70 2.76 3.21 13.74
CA ARG A 70 1.47 3.91 13.85
C ARG A 70 0.37 2.89 14.09
N GLU A 71 -0.21 2.91 15.28
CA GLU A 71 -1.34 2.05 15.64
C GLU A 71 -2.64 2.47 14.92
N GLY A 72 -3.49 1.49 14.57
CA GLY A 72 -4.83 1.71 14.03
C GLY A 72 -4.94 1.91 12.51
N LEU A 73 -3.83 1.83 11.77
CA LEU A 73 -3.81 2.02 10.31
C LEU A 73 -3.89 0.72 9.50
N GLU A 74 -3.88 -0.43 10.16
CA GLU A 74 -4.02 -1.75 9.54
C GLU A 74 -5.31 -1.87 8.70
N HIS A 75 -6.38 -1.17 9.08
CA HIS A 75 -7.65 -1.17 8.34
C HIS A 75 -7.56 -0.48 6.97
N ILE A 76 -6.66 0.49 6.83
CA ILE A 76 -6.39 1.14 5.54
C ILE A 76 -5.69 0.14 4.63
N VAL A 77 -4.64 -0.53 5.14
CA VAL A 77 -3.90 -1.57 4.42
C VAL A 77 -4.83 -2.66 3.91
N ILE A 78 -5.69 -3.19 4.79
CA ILE A 78 -6.68 -4.23 4.42
C ILE A 78 -7.57 -3.75 3.27
N GLY A 79 -8.01 -2.48 3.30
CA GLY A 79 -8.89 -1.98 2.25
C GLY A 79 -8.17 -1.72 0.92
N ILE A 80 -6.91 -1.26 0.92
CA ILE A 80 -6.10 -1.13 -0.29
C ILE A 80 -5.91 -2.50 -0.96
N VAL A 81 -5.52 -3.52 -0.18
CA VAL A 81 -5.35 -4.91 -0.68
C VAL A 81 -6.65 -5.44 -1.27
N LYS A 82 -7.78 -5.21 -0.60
CA LYS A 82 -9.10 -5.66 -1.09
C LYS A 82 -9.48 -4.96 -2.38
N ILE A 83 -9.24 -3.66 -2.52
CA ILE A 83 -9.60 -2.89 -3.72
C ILE A 83 -8.82 -3.37 -4.93
N ARG A 84 -7.50 -3.55 -4.81
CA ARG A 84 -6.67 -4.01 -5.93
C ARG A 84 -7.04 -5.42 -6.42
N ARG A 85 -7.77 -6.22 -5.64
CA ARG A 85 -8.31 -7.50 -6.12
C ARG A 85 -9.47 -7.33 -7.12
N TYR A 86 -10.10 -6.16 -7.17
CA TYR A 86 -11.27 -5.87 -8.02
C TYR A 86 -10.97 -4.92 -9.19
N TYR A 87 -9.73 -4.42 -9.32
CA TYR A 87 -9.24 -3.58 -10.43
C TYR A 87 -8.00 -4.24 -11.04
#